data_AF-A0A9E0PH04-F1
#
_entry.id   AF-A0A9E0PH04-F1
#
_cell.length_a   1.000
_cell.length_b   1.000
_cell.length_c   1.000
_cell.angle_alpha   90.00
_cell.angle_beta   90.00
_cell.angle_gamma   90.00
#
_symmetry.space_group_name_H-M   'P 1'
#
loop_
_entity.id
_entity.type
_entity.pdbx_description
1 polymer ?
#
loop_
_entity_poly.entity_id
_entity_poly.type
_entity_poly.pdbx_seq_one_letter_code
_entity_poly.pdbx_strand_id
1 'polypeptide(L)'
;MKKTLKLFSALAFGMFLAFSPVMAAEGDGYTLDVKLENPIAGTADDVPEVITLIIDIITLIAIPVLTIVFIYSGFLFVTAMGDKTKLTNAKSMFLGAVLGTALILGANAIAEALQGTIDAL
;
A
#
# COMPACT_ATOMS: atom_id res chain seq x y z
N MET A 1 21.28 -14.23 -9.83
CA MET A 1 20.07 -13.40 -9.64
C MET A 1 18.98 -14.05 -8.78
N LYS A 2 18.80 -15.39 -8.76
CA LYS A 2 17.75 -16.03 -7.92
C LYS A 2 18.02 -16.00 -6.40
N LYS A 3 19.29 -15.92 -5.98
CA LYS A 3 19.68 -15.91 -4.55
C LYS A 3 19.41 -14.57 -3.85
N THR A 4 19.57 -13.45 -4.55
CA THR A 4 19.33 -12.10 -4.00
C THR A 4 17.84 -11.82 -3.79
N LEU A 5 16.97 -12.39 -4.64
CA LEU A 5 15.51 -12.30 -4.50
C LEU A 5 14.96 -13.14 -3.34
N LYS A 6 15.52 -14.34 -3.12
CA LYS A 6 15.19 -15.19 -1.95
C LYS A 6 15.67 -14.58 -0.64
N LEU A 7 16.81 -13.87 -0.66
CA LEU A 7 17.34 -13.16 0.51
C LEU A 7 16.48 -11.96 0.88
N PHE A 8 15.95 -11.23 -0.12
CA PHE A 8 15.04 -10.10 0.10
C PHE A 8 13.66 -10.57 0.61
N SER A 9 13.15 -11.70 0.09
CA SER A 9 11.92 -12.33 0.60
C SER A 9 12.09 -12.90 2.01
N ALA A 10 13.25 -13.48 2.35
CA ALA A 10 13.54 -13.94 3.71
C ALA A 10 13.72 -12.78 4.69
N LEU A 11 14.29 -11.65 4.25
CA LEU A 11 14.39 -10.43 5.04
C LEU A 11 12.99 -9.80 5.26
N ALA A 12 12.13 -9.79 4.23
CA ALA A 12 10.75 -9.33 4.34
C ALA A 12 9.89 -10.22 5.26
N PHE A 13 10.08 -11.55 5.20
CA PHE A 13 9.38 -12.51 6.07
C PHE A 13 9.91 -12.48 7.52
N GLY A 14 11.22 -12.27 7.70
CA GLY A 14 11.84 -12.07 9.02
C GLY A 14 11.41 -10.74 9.67
N MET A 15 11.22 -9.69 8.87
CA MET A 15 10.71 -8.40 9.34
C MET A 15 9.21 -8.45 9.64
N PHE A 16 8.45 -9.33 8.96
CA PHE A 16 7.04 -9.62 9.26
C PHE A 16 6.85 -10.36 10.59
N LEU A 17 7.76 -11.27 10.97
CA LEU A 17 7.71 -11.99 12.25
C LEU A 17 8.20 -11.17 13.45
N ALA A 18 9.05 -10.17 13.22
CA ALA A 18 9.54 -9.27 14.27
C ALA A 18 8.58 -8.11 14.61
N PHE A 19 7.49 -7.96 13.85
CA PHE A 19 6.49 -6.89 14.01
C PHE A 19 5.11 -7.41 14.45
N SER A 20 4.99 -8.68 14.83
CA SER A 20 3.83 -9.13 15.59
C SER A 20 3.97 -8.62 17.04
N PRO A 21 2.95 -7.95 17.61
CA PRO A 21 3.05 -7.42 18.94
C PRO A 21 3.24 -8.56 19.95
N VAL A 22 4.32 -8.39 20.71
CA VAL A 22 4.46 -8.81 22.10
C VAL A 22 3.15 -8.59 22.86
N MET A 23 2.89 -9.45 23.85
CA MET A 23 1.76 -9.53 24.79
C MET A 23 1.01 -10.87 24.66
N ALA A 24 1.74 -11.95 24.91
CA ALA A 24 1.17 -13.12 25.58
C ALA A 24 1.61 -13.04 27.04
N ALA A 25 0.69 -12.70 27.96
CA ALA A 25 0.56 -13.32 29.28
C ALA A 25 -0.59 -12.68 30.11
N GLU A 26 -1.40 -13.58 30.67
CA GLU A 26 -2.21 -13.54 31.91
C GLU A 26 -3.54 -12.76 31.90
N GLY A 27 -4.63 -13.50 32.22
CA GLY A 27 -5.99 -12.98 32.29
C GLY A 27 -6.46 -12.71 33.71
N ASP A 28 -7.62 -12.06 33.81
CA ASP A 28 -8.60 -12.33 34.86
C ASP A 28 -9.99 -11.83 34.45
N GLY A 29 -11.03 -12.61 34.77
CA GLY A 29 -12.43 -12.15 34.78
C GLY A 29 -13.28 -12.45 33.53
N TYR A 30 -14.15 -13.46 33.65
CA TYR A 30 -15.28 -13.69 32.74
C TYR A 30 -16.40 -12.66 33.00
N THR A 31 -16.91 -11.97 31.98
CA THR A 31 -18.28 -11.41 31.97
C THR A 31 -18.91 -11.48 30.57
N LEU A 32 -20.23 -11.66 30.57
CA LEU A 32 -21.11 -11.98 29.44
C LEU A 32 -21.57 -10.72 28.70
N ASP A 33 -21.31 -10.63 27.39
CA ASP A 33 -22.13 -9.96 26.38
C ASP A 33 -21.70 -10.56 25.04
N VAL A 34 -22.48 -11.46 24.45
CA VAL A 34 -22.10 -12.05 23.14
C VAL A 34 -22.49 -11.05 22.05
N LYS A 35 -21.75 -9.95 22.00
CA LYS A 35 -21.45 -9.28 20.74
C LYS A 35 -20.44 -10.15 20.02
N LEU A 36 -20.67 -10.40 18.74
CA LEU A 36 -19.62 -10.94 17.89
C LEU A 36 -18.59 -9.82 17.72
N GLU A 37 -17.63 -9.74 18.65
CA GLU A 37 -16.49 -8.84 18.57
C GLU A 37 -15.79 -9.14 17.24
N ASN A 38 -15.75 -8.16 16.35
CA ASN A 38 -15.02 -8.26 15.10
C ASN A 38 -13.57 -8.63 15.46
N PRO A 39 -12.98 -9.73 14.97
CA PRO A 39 -11.59 -10.11 15.31
C PRO A 39 -10.52 -9.15 14.76
N ILE A 40 -10.95 -7.99 14.23
CA ILE A 40 -10.15 -6.84 13.78
C ILE A 40 -10.44 -5.58 14.63
N ALA A 41 -11.25 -5.69 15.71
CA ALA A 41 -11.76 -4.61 16.60
C ALA A 41 -10.70 -3.85 17.43
N GLY A 42 -9.46 -3.77 16.94
CA GLY A 42 -8.45 -2.81 17.39
C GLY A 42 -7.86 -1.97 16.25
N THR A 43 -8.34 -2.15 15.01
CA THR A 43 -7.80 -1.49 13.81
C THR A 43 -8.86 -1.08 12.79
N ALA A 44 -10.05 -1.69 12.81
CA ALA A 44 -11.16 -1.29 11.97
C ALA A 44 -12.50 -1.82 12.54
N ASP A 45 -13.36 -0.93 13.02
CA ASP A 45 -14.68 -1.30 13.55
C ASP A 45 -15.74 -1.35 12.43
N ASP A 46 -15.47 -0.70 11.30
CA ASP A 46 -16.36 -0.58 10.16
C ASP A 46 -15.70 -0.97 8.82
N VAL A 47 -16.51 -1.45 7.86
CA VAL A 47 -16.11 -1.78 6.48
C VAL A 47 -15.26 -0.68 5.80
N PRO A 48 -15.60 0.63 5.89
CA PRO A 48 -14.76 1.72 5.39
C PRO A 48 -13.34 1.76 5.98
N GLU A 49 -13.17 1.44 7.26
CA GLU A 49 -11.88 1.53 7.95
C GLU A 49 -10.92 0.40 7.54
N VAL A 50 -11.47 -0.76 7.18
CA VAL A 50 -10.69 -1.83 6.55
C VAL A 50 -10.17 -1.39 5.16
N ILE A 51 -10.99 -0.64 4.40
CA ILE A 51 -10.63 -0.18 3.07
C ILE A 51 -9.51 0.87 3.14
N THR A 52 -9.59 1.82 4.09
CA THR A 52 -8.54 2.82 4.29
C THR A 52 -7.23 2.18 4.75
N LEU A 53 -7.28 1.23 5.68
CA LEU A 53 -6.09 0.50 6.15
C LEU A 53 -5.37 -0.22 5.00
N ILE A 54 -6.11 -0.86 4.09
CA ILE A 54 -5.53 -1.52 2.91
C ILE A 54 -4.88 -0.50 1.98
N ILE A 55 -5.53 0.64 1.73
CA ILE A 55 -4.99 1.71 0.89
C ILE A 55 -3.72 2.29 1.48
N ASP A 56 -3.64 2.47 2.80
CA ASP A 56 -2.46 2.97 3.49
C ASP A 56 -1.27 2.02 3.39
N ILE A 57 -1.49 0.72 3.58
CA ILE A 57 -0.45 -0.31 3.41
C ILE A 57 0.08 -0.31 1.97
N ILE A 58 -0.81 -0.21 0.97
CA ILE A 58 -0.42 -0.13 -0.43
C ILE A 58 0.36 1.16 -0.70
N THR A 59 -0.09 2.29 -0.17
CA THR A 59 0.54 3.60 -0.37
C THR A 59 1.94 3.66 0.21
N LEU A 60 2.14 3.08 1.40
CA LEU A 60 3.44 3.00 2.07
C LEU A 60 4.51 2.32 1.19
N ILE A 61 4.12 1.27 0.46
CA ILE A 61 5.02 0.54 -0.44
C ILE A 61 5.08 1.21 -1.82
N ALA A 62 3.98 1.80 -2.28
CA ALA A 62 3.90 2.38 -3.61
C ALA A 62 4.72 3.66 -3.75
N ILE A 63 4.77 4.54 -2.74
CA ILE A 63 5.55 5.80 -2.80
C ILE A 63 7.03 5.57 -3.14
N PRO A 64 7.79 4.71 -2.45
CA PRO A 64 9.20 4.50 -2.80
C PRO A 64 9.36 3.87 -4.19
N VAL A 65 8.47 2.96 -4.59
CA VAL A 65 8.50 2.33 -5.92
C VAL A 65 8.23 3.35 -7.02
N LEU A 66 7.18 4.16 -6.89
CA LEU A 66 6.82 5.21 -7.84
C LEU A 66 7.94 6.23 -7.97
N THR A 67 8.59 6.60 -6.87
CA THR A 67 9.73 7.53 -6.88
C THR A 67 10.87 7.00 -7.79
N ILE A 68 11.21 5.71 -7.70
CA ILE A 68 12.23 5.09 -8.54
C ILE A 68 11.80 5.10 -10.02
N VAL A 69 10.54 4.77 -10.31
CA VAL A 69 10.02 4.76 -11.69
C VAL A 69 10.01 6.16 -12.29
N PHE A 70 9.64 7.18 -11.52
CA PHE A 70 9.68 8.58 -11.97
C PHE A 70 11.11 9.03 -12.29
N ILE A 71 12.09 8.73 -11.42
CA ILE A 71 13.50 9.05 -11.68
C ILE A 71 13.99 8.31 -12.93
N TYR A 72 13.69 7.03 -13.07
CA TYR A 72 14.12 6.22 -14.21
C TYR A 72 13.51 6.72 -15.53
N SER A 73 12.23 7.06 -15.53
CA SER A 73 11.55 7.65 -16.68
C SER A 73 12.17 8.98 -17.07
N GLY A 74 12.47 9.85 -16.10
CA GLY A 74 13.16 11.13 -16.33
C GLY A 74 14.56 10.93 -16.94
N PHE A 75 15.33 9.97 -16.42
CA PHE A 75 16.63 9.62 -17.00
C PHE A 75 16.51 9.12 -18.45
N LEU A 76 15.50 8.31 -18.74
CA LEU A 76 15.25 7.81 -20.09
C LEU A 76 14.88 8.93 -21.08
N PHE A 77 14.16 9.96 -20.62
CA PHE A 77 13.88 11.16 -21.43
C PHE A 77 15.14 11.94 -21.78
N VAL A 78 16.04 12.13 -20.81
CA VAL A 78 17.30 12.87 -21.02
C VAL A 78 18.23 12.09 -21.95
N THR A 79 18.35 10.78 -21.75
CA THR A 79 19.25 9.92 -22.54
C THR A 79 18.72 9.60 -23.94
N ALA A 80 17.43 9.82 -24.23
CA ALA A 80 16.85 9.55 -25.53
C ALA A 80 17.46 10.39 -26.66
N MET A 81 18.01 11.59 -26.39
CA MET A 81 18.78 12.43 -27.33
C MET A 81 18.20 12.51 -28.77
N GLY A 82 16.87 12.46 -28.93
CA GLY A 82 16.19 12.52 -30.23
C GLY A 82 15.88 11.17 -30.91
N ASP A 83 16.27 10.04 -30.31
CA ASP A 83 15.87 8.70 -30.74
C ASP A 83 14.37 8.48 -30.45
N LYS A 84 13.57 8.39 -31.52
CA LYS A 84 12.10 8.24 -31.43
C LYS A 84 11.67 6.98 -30.65
N THR A 85 12.45 5.92 -30.68
CA THR A 85 12.13 4.65 -30.02
C THR A 85 12.29 4.80 -28.50
N LYS A 86 13.41 5.36 -28.06
CA LYS A 86 13.69 5.61 -26.64
C LYS A 86 12.72 6.62 -26.05
N LEU A 87 12.35 7.64 -26.84
CA LEU A 87 11.42 8.68 -26.43
C LEU A 87 9.99 8.14 -26.29
N THR A 88 9.59 7.21 -27.14
CA THR A 88 8.30 6.50 -27.02
C THR A 88 8.27 5.64 -25.76
N ASN A 89 9.34 4.89 -25.49
CA ASN A 89 9.45 4.09 -24.26
C ASN A 89 9.42 4.96 -22.99
N ALA A 90 10.15 6.09 -22.98
CA ALA A 90 10.15 7.03 -21.86
C ALA A 90 8.74 7.59 -21.58
N LYS A 91 8.00 7.95 -22.63
CA LYS A 91 6.61 8.40 -22.53
C LYS A 91 5.69 7.32 -21.97
N SER A 92 5.77 6.09 -22.47
CA SER A 92 4.95 4.98 -21.98
C SER A 92 5.20 4.70 -20.49
N MET A 93 6.47 4.73 -20.06
CA MET A 93 6.82 4.54 -18.65
C MET A 93 6.35 5.70 -17.77
N PHE A 94 6.46 6.94 -18.27
CA PHE A 94 5.96 8.11 -17.55
C PHE A 94 4.45 8.06 -17.37
N LEU A 95 3.71 7.75 -18.45
CA LEU A 95 2.26 7.60 -18.39
C LEU A 95 1.85 6.48 -17.44
N GLY A 96 2.58 5.35 -17.42
CA GLY A 96 2.36 4.29 -16.44
C GLY A 96 2.57 4.76 -14.98
N ALA A 97 3.59 5.57 -14.72
CA ALA A 97 3.83 6.14 -13.38
C ALA A 97 2.75 7.15 -12.97
N VAL A 98 2.31 8.00 -13.92
CA VAL A 98 1.22 8.95 -13.69
C VAL A 98 -0.10 8.22 -13.41
N LEU A 99 -0.42 7.18 -14.19
CA LEU A 99 -1.61 6.37 -13.98
C LEU A 99 -1.56 5.61 -12.64
N GLY A 100 -0.41 5.06 -12.26
CA GLY A 100 -0.23 4.40 -10.97
C GLY A 100 -0.44 5.37 -9.79
N THR A 101 0.07 6.60 -9.90
CA THR A 101 -0.16 7.65 -8.90
C THR A 101 -1.63 8.07 -8.87
N ALA A 102 -2.24 8.29 -10.03
CA ALA A 102 -3.64 8.67 -10.15
C ALA A 102 -4.59 7.60 -9.57
N LEU A 103 -4.25 6.32 -9.72
CA LEU A 103 -5.03 5.21 -9.17
C LEU A 103 -5.02 5.22 -7.63
N ILE A 104 -3.86 5.46 -7.01
CA ILE A 104 -3.75 5.54 -5.54
C ILE A 104 -4.54 6.74 -5.01
N LEU A 105 -4.41 7.90 -5.66
CA LEU A 105 -5.16 9.10 -5.29
C LEU A 105 -6.68 8.90 -5.50
N GLY A 106 -7.07 8.23 -6.60
CA GLY A 106 -8.47 7.91 -6.88
C GLY A 106 -9.07 6.91 -5.89
N ALA A 107 -8.30 5.92 -5.44
CA ALA A 107 -8.75 4.97 -4.42
C ALA A 107 -9.03 5.68 -3.09
N ASN A 108 -8.14 6.59 -2.66
CA ASN A 108 -8.35 7.40 -1.46
C ASN A 108 -9.61 8.28 -1.58
N ALA A 109 -9.80 8.94 -2.72
CA ALA A 109 -10.99 9.78 -2.95
C ALA A 109 -12.30 8.99 -2.87
N ILE A 110 -12.32 7.75 -3.39
CA ILE A 110 -13.51 6.89 -3.29
C ILE A 110 -13.71 6.42 -1.84
N ALA A 111 -12.65 6.04 -1.13
CA ALA A 111 -12.75 5.61 0.26
C ALA A 111 -13.27 6.73 1.18
N GLU A 112 -12.84 7.97 0.96
CA GLU A 112 -13.33 9.15 1.67
C GLU A 112 -14.79 9.47 1.34
N ALA A 113 -15.19 9.35 0.07
CA ALA A 113 -16.58 9.54 -0.34
C ALA A 113 -17.52 8.50 0.29
N LEU A 114 -17.06 7.26 0.47
CA LEU A 114 -17.81 6.21 1.15
C LEU A 114 -17.96 6.50 2.65
N GLN A 115 -16.88 6.89 3.32
CA GLN A 115 -16.92 7.31 4.73
C GLN A 115 -17.88 8.48 4.94
N GLY A 116 -17.77 9.54 4.13
CA GLY A 116 -18.66 10.69 4.23
C GLY A 116 -20.13 10.37 3.99
N THR A 117 -20.47 9.31 3.25
CA THR A 117 -21.85 8.86 3.06
C THR A 117 -22.37 8.08 4.29
N ILE A 118 -21.49 7.34 4.95
CA ILE A 118 -21.80 6.57 6.17
C ILE A 118 -21.96 7.53 7.36
N ASP A 119 -21.07 8.52 7.49
CA ASP A 119 -21.13 9.54 8.54
C ASP A 119 -22.34 10.49 8.38
N ALA A 120 -22.84 10.64 7.16
CA ALA A 120 -24.02 11.46 6.86
C ALA A 120 -25.36 10.76 7.13
N LEU A 121 -25.35 9.46 7.49
CA LEU A 121 -26.53 8.65 7.78
C LEU A 121 -26.77 8.51 9.29
#